data_AF-A0A9D2C6T2-F1
#
_entry.id   AF-A0A9D2C6T2-F1
#
_cell.length_a   1.000
_cell.length_b   1.000
_cell.length_c   1.000
_cell.angle_alpha   90.00
_cell.angle_beta   90.00
_cell.angle_gamma   90.00
#
_symmetry.space_group_name_H-M   'P 1'
#
loop_
_entity.id
_entity.type
_entity.pdbx_description
1 polymer ?
#
loop_
_entity_poly.entity_id
_entity_poly.type
_entity_poly.pdbx_seq_one_letter_code
_entity_poly.pdbx_strand_id
1 'polypeptide(L)'
;MKTEQEKKEERYLISETAKLVGVESHVLRYWEEELKLPIRRNELGHRYYTKEDVEQFREIRKLKEQGLQLKAIRTVLTAEGSMQILMPLPETDAAPVPEKEEEKSLDAEEKAVRLQMLLHGLISQAVRENNVELTRQIRETIVKEMDYQFRVQEEETQKREQIRMEKEEEHFRKLDEALRQYAGRKGRISVAGGGREAHRQQKEEQKAARKAAAVSRKEAARSRRESRKLMREQAREQERQKQEQERQTREQARQEKRKKK
;
A
#
# COMPACT_ATOMS: atom_id res chain seq x y z
N MET A 1 20.56 -7.81 55.23
CA MET A 1 20.34 -6.38 54.92
C MET A 1 21.40 -5.93 53.93
N LYS A 2 21.03 -5.01 53.02
CA LYS A 2 21.68 -4.61 51.74
C LYS A 2 21.17 -5.43 50.56
N THR A 3 20.55 -4.90 49.52
CA THR A 3 20.16 -3.52 49.16
C THR A 3 19.19 -3.68 48.00
N GLU A 4 18.05 -2.99 48.06
CA GLU A 4 17.24 -2.68 46.89
C GLU A 4 18.16 -2.13 45.78
N GLN A 5 18.28 -2.84 44.66
CA GLN A 5 18.94 -2.29 43.48
C GLN A 5 18.11 -2.59 42.23
N GLU A 6 17.47 -1.52 41.78
CA GLU A 6 17.28 -1.12 40.38
C GLU A 6 16.25 -1.93 39.56
N LYS A 7 14.97 -1.55 39.70
CA LYS A 7 14.05 -1.58 38.56
C LYS A 7 14.63 -0.64 37.50
N LYS A 8 15.41 -1.18 36.56
CA LYS A 8 15.77 -0.48 35.32
C LYS A 8 14.47 0.00 34.70
N GLU A 9 14.27 1.32 34.66
CA GLU A 9 13.30 1.90 33.75
C GLU A 9 13.78 1.58 32.34
N GLU A 10 13.35 0.44 31.80
CA GLU A 10 13.61 0.05 30.43
C GLU A 10 12.89 1.05 29.52
N ARG A 11 13.64 2.06 29.06
CA ARG A 11 13.19 3.07 28.11
C ARG A 11 13.54 2.58 26.71
N TYR A 12 12.52 2.38 25.90
CA TYR A 12 12.63 1.97 24.51
C TYR A 12 12.49 3.19 23.59
N LEU A 13 13.33 3.26 22.57
CA LEU A 13 13.19 4.26 21.49
C LEU A 13 12.07 3.85 20.53
N ILE A 14 11.51 4.81 19.78
CA ILE A 14 10.43 4.53 18.80
C ILE A 14 10.76 3.38 17.84
N SER A 15 12.03 3.29 17.42
CA SER A 15 12.53 2.24 16.52
C SER A 15 12.61 0.87 17.19
N GLU A 16 12.84 0.81 18.50
CA GLU A 16 12.88 -0.44 19.28
C GLU A 16 11.46 -0.89 19.62
N THR A 17 10.60 0.04 20.06
CA THR A 17 9.18 -0.19 20.30
C THR A 17 8.48 -0.71 19.04
N ALA A 18 8.78 -0.11 17.88
CA ALA A 18 8.27 -0.56 16.58
C ALA A 18 8.58 -2.04 16.31
N LYS A 19 9.82 -2.46 16.58
CA LYS A 19 10.25 -3.86 16.43
C LYS A 19 9.57 -4.78 17.44
N LEU A 20 9.42 -4.36 18.70
CA LEU A 20 8.80 -5.15 19.77
C LEU A 20 7.28 -5.35 19.60
N VAL A 21 6.60 -4.38 19.00
CA VAL A 21 5.17 -4.43 18.68
C VAL A 21 4.94 -5.05 17.29
N GLY A 22 5.95 -5.06 16.43
CA GLY A 22 5.89 -5.63 15.07
C GLY A 22 5.14 -4.73 14.09
N VAL A 23 5.30 -3.41 14.21
CA VAL A 23 4.68 -2.39 13.35
C VAL A 23 5.74 -1.38 12.91
N GLU A 24 5.51 -0.66 11.82
CA GLU A 24 6.46 0.38 11.38
C GLU A 24 6.47 1.58 12.34
N SER A 25 7.62 2.26 12.42
CA SER A 25 7.80 3.43 13.31
C SER A 25 6.82 4.56 13.02
N HIS A 26 6.47 4.76 11.75
CA HIS A 26 5.48 5.76 11.34
C HIS A 26 4.05 5.40 11.79
N VAL A 27 3.75 4.10 11.92
CA VAL A 27 2.44 3.62 12.38
C VAL A 27 2.28 3.85 13.88
N LEU A 28 3.32 3.64 14.69
CA LEU A 28 3.28 4.00 16.12
C LEU A 28 3.09 5.50 16.33
N ARG A 29 3.74 6.33 15.51
CA ARG A 29 3.55 7.78 15.54
C ARG A 29 2.11 8.16 15.17
N TYR A 30 1.53 7.50 14.18
CA TYR A 30 0.13 7.70 13.82
C TYR A 30 -0.83 7.27 14.94
N TRP A 31 -0.55 6.16 15.63
CA TRP A 31 -1.34 5.71 16.76
C TRP A 31 -1.23 6.65 17.96
N GLU A 32 -0.03 7.16 18.26
CA GLU A 32 0.17 8.22 19.24
C GLU A 32 -0.73 9.43 18.96
N GLU A 33 -0.72 9.93 17.72
CA GLU A 33 -1.45 11.13 17.32
C GLU A 33 -2.97 10.93 17.37
N GLU A 34 -3.47 9.78 16.92
CA GLU A 34 -4.91 9.45 16.92
C GLU A 34 -5.46 9.12 18.32
N LEU A 35 -4.69 8.38 19.12
CA LEU A 35 -5.09 7.96 20.47
C LEU A 35 -4.77 9.04 21.53
N LYS A 36 -3.98 10.05 21.16
CA LYS A 36 -3.50 11.12 22.06
C LYS A 36 -2.85 10.58 23.34
N LEU A 37 -2.08 9.50 23.20
CA LEU A 37 -1.39 8.88 24.34
C LEU A 37 -0.33 9.85 24.89
N PRO A 38 -0.22 10.00 26.23
CA PRO A 38 0.75 10.90 26.86
C PRO A 38 2.16 10.29 26.80
N ILE A 39 2.82 10.40 25.65
CA ILE A 39 4.18 9.88 25.47
C ILE A 39 5.20 10.85 26.07
N ARG A 40 6.02 10.34 26.97
CA ARG A 40 7.06 11.12 27.61
C ARG A 40 8.17 11.45 26.62
N ARG A 41 8.69 12.67 26.72
CA ARG A 41 9.83 13.15 25.94
C ARG A 41 11.04 13.25 26.85
N ASN A 42 12.19 12.81 26.34
CA ASN A 42 13.45 12.98 27.05
C ASN A 42 13.91 14.45 26.95
N GLU A 43 14.96 14.82 27.68
CA GLU A 43 15.50 16.19 27.69
C GLU A 43 15.93 16.69 26.30
N LEU A 44 16.29 15.76 25.40
CA LEU A 44 16.59 16.03 23.98
C LEU A 44 15.35 16.14 23.07
N GLY A 45 14.14 16.11 23.61
CA GLY A 45 12.88 16.15 22.84
C GLY A 45 12.52 14.86 22.12
N HIS A 46 13.34 13.81 22.23
CA HIS A 46 13.05 12.48 21.67
C HIS A 46 12.01 11.74 22.51
N ARG A 47 11.05 11.10 21.82
CA ARG A 47 10.02 10.24 22.43
C ARG A 47 10.67 8.96 22.97
N TYR A 48 10.40 8.63 24.23
CA TYR A 48 10.76 7.34 24.79
C TYR A 48 9.51 6.64 25.30
N TYR A 49 9.54 5.32 25.21
CA TYR A 49 8.44 4.45 25.58
C TYR A 49 8.87 3.60 26.76
N THR A 50 7.99 3.47 27.73
CA THR A 50 8.15 2.52 28.83
C THR A 50 7.63 1.15 28.42
N LYS A 51 7.93 0.14 29.23
CA LYS A 51 7.38 -1.20 29.03
C LYS A 51 5.84 -1.23 29.05
N GLU A 52 5.22 -0.38 29.88
CA GLU A 52 3.77 -0.22 29.94
C GLU A 52 3.20 0.28 28.60
N ASP A 53 3.86 1.28 27.99
CA ASP A 53 3.46 1.80 26.67
C ASP A 53 3.56 0.69 25.60
N VAL A 54 4.59 -0.14 25.64
CA VAL A 54 4.76 -1.28 24.71
C VAL A 54 3.60 -2.27 24.85
N GLU A 55 3.16 -2.55 26.07
CA GLU A 55 2.02 -3.44 26.35
C GLU A 55 0.71 -2.83 25.88
N GLN A 56 0.48 -1.54 26.13
CA GLN A 56 -0.65 -0.80 25.57
C GLN A 56 -0.68 -0.84 24.05
N PHE A 57 0.46 -0.68 23.37
CA PHE A 57 0.52 -0.79 21.91
C PHE A 57 0.22 -2.20 21.41
N ARG A 58 0.53 -3.25 22.18
CA ARG A 58 0.11 -4.62 21.84
C ARG A 58 -1.39 -4.80 21.98
N GLU A 59 -2.01 -4.21 23.00
CA GLU A 59 -3.47 -4.19 23.18
C GLU A 59 -4.15 -3.46 22.03
N ILE A 60 -3.67 -2.26 21.69
CA ILE A 60 -4.14 -1.45 20.56
C ILE A 60 -4.04 -2.24 19.26
N ARG A 61 -2.92 -2.95 19.05
CA ARG A 61 -2.74 -3.81 17.88
C ARG A 61 -3.80 -4.91 17.81
N LYS A 62 -4.07 -5.60 18.92
CA LYS A 62 -5.13 -6.64 18.97
C LYS A 62 -6.50 -6.07 18.66
N LEU A 63 -6.85 -4.92 19.26
CA LEU A 63 -8.12 -4.25 19.00
C LEU A 63 -8.23 -3.76 17.55
N LYS A 64 -7.11 -3.32 16.97
CA LYS A 64 -7.04 -2.93 15.56
C LYS A 64 -7.20 -4.12 14.62
N GLU A 65 -6.62 -5.27 14.95
CA GLU A 65 -6.80 -6.54 14.21
C GLU A 65 -8.24 -7.06 14.32
N GLN A 66 -8.94 -6.77 15.42
CA GLN A 66 -10.37 -7.05 15.58
C GLN A 66 -11.28 -6.10 14.77
N GLY A 67 -10.70 -5.17 14.02
CA GLY A 67 -11.42 -4.26 13.13
C GLY A 67 -11.98 -3.01 13.81
N LEU A 68 -11.60 -2.73 15.07
CA LEU A 68 -11.99 -1.48 15.72
C LEU A 68 -11.22 -0.30 15.14
N GLN A 69 -11.94 0.81 14.92
CA GLN A 69 -11.31 2.06 14.52
C GLN A 69 -10.53 2.67 15.69
N LEU A 70 -9.41 3.35 15.40
CA LEU A 70 -8.55 3.96 16.43
C LEU A 70 -9.30 4.89 17.38
N LYS A 71 -10.31 5.62 16.88
CA LYS A 71 -11.18 6.47 17.70
C LYS A 71 -12.02 5.69 18.72
N ALA A 72 -12.48 4.49 18.35
CA ALA A 72 -13.22 3.60 19.26
C ALA A 72 -12.27 2.92 20.25
N ILE A 73 -11.06 2.57 19.80
CA ILE A 73 -10.00 2.04 20.67
C ILE A 73 -9.62 3.08 21.73
N ARG A 74 -9.53 4.36 21.35
CA ARG A 74 -9.34 5.47 22.30
C ARG A 74 -10.42 5.49 23.36
N THR A 75 -11.69 5.42 22.97
CA THR A 75 -12.80 5.45 23.95
C THR A 75 -12.75 4.26 24.90
N VAL A 76 -12.36 3.07 24.42
CA VAL A 76 -12.21 1.87 25.25
C VAL A 76 -11.01 2.00 26.22
N LEU A 77 -9.86 2.46 25.73
CA LEU A 77 -8.66 2.68 26.57
C LEU A 77 -8.88 3.76 27.63
N THR A 78 -9.65 4.81 27.33
CA THR A 78 -10.04 5.81 28.33
C THR A 78 -11.15 5.29 29.25
N ALA A 79 -11.99 4.36 28.78
CA ALA A 79 -13.05 3.73 29.56
C ALA A 79 -12.56 2.69 30.57
N GLU A 80 -11.34 2.16 30.44
CA GLU A 80 -10.74 1.34 31.51
C GLU A 80 -10.49 2.13 32.81
N GLY A 81 -10.49 3.47 32.76
CA GLY A 81 -10.57 4.35 33.95
C GLY A 81 -11.97 4.94 34.20
N SER A 82 -12.95 4.63 33.36
CA SER A 82 -14.30 5.21 33.40
C SER A 82 -15.32 4.17 32.91
N MET A 83 -15.51 3.13 33.72
CA MET A 83 -16.66 2.24 33.62
C MET A 83 -17.93 2.99 34.09
N GLN A 84 -18.32 4.00 33.34
CA GLN A 84 -19.64 4.62 33.39
C GLN A 84 -20.02 5.00 31.96
N ILE A 85 -20.51 4.00 31.23
CA ILE A 85 -21.57 4.29 30.27
C ILE A 85 -22.74 4.78 31.13
N LEU A 86 -22.84 6.10 31.20
CA LEU A 86 -23.92 6.88 31.77
C LEU A 86 -25.27 6.38 31.20
N MET A 87 -25.90 5.46 31.92
CA MET A 87 -27.34 5.30 31.88
C MET A 87 -27.89 6.39 32.82
N PRO A 88 -28.76 7.31 32.36
CA PRO A 88 -29.46 8.19 33.28
C PRO A 88 -30.43 7.32 34.07
N LEU A 89 -30.11 7.04 35.33
CA LEU A 89 -31.09 6.63 36.31
C LEU A 89 -32.02 7.83 36.56
N PRO A 90 -33.35 7.70 36.44
CA PRO A 90 -34.23 8.68 37.04
C PRO A 90 -34.08 8.53 38.56
N GLU A 91 -33.56 9.58 39.21
CA GLU A 91 -33.44 9.63 40.65
C GLU A 91 -34.82 9.49 41.29
N THR A 92 -34.88 8.58 42.24
CA THR A 92 -36.00 8.32 43.14
C THR A 92 -36.12 9.46 44.14
N ASP A 93 -37.32 10.05 44.27
CA ASP A 93 -37.70 10.81 45.45
C ASP A 93 -38.68 9.99 46.31
N ALA A 94 -38.22 9.68 47.52
CA ALA A 94 -38.93 9.40 48.77
C ALA A 94 -40.19 8.49 48.83
N ALA A 95 -40.06 7.34 49.52
CA ALA A 95 -40.78 6.95 50.76
C ALA A 95 -41.02 5.42 50.90
N PRO A 96 -41.16 4.86 52.13
CA PRO A 96 -40.67 3.53 52.49
C PRO A 96 -41.71 2.39 52.48
N VAL A 97 -41.16 1.17 52.32
CA VAL A 97 -41.60 -0.24 52.51
C VAL A 97 -42.99 -0.53 53.13
N PRO A 98 -43.68 -1.62 52.72
CA PRO A 98 -43.38 -2.91 53.37
C PRO A 98 -43.36 -4.14 52.45
N GLU A 99 -42.64 -5.14 52.98
CA GLU A 99 -42.37 -6.51 52.52
C GLU A 99 -43.60 -7.28 51.99
N LYS A 100 -43.42 -7.96 50.84
CA LYS A 100 -43.81 -9.36 50.57
C LYS A 100 -43.51 -9.76 49.13
N GLU A 101 -43.14 -11.04 48.98
CA GLU A 101 -42.95 -11.80 47.73
C GLU A 101 -41.57 -11.69 47.06
N GLU A 102 -40.57 -12.26 47.77
CA GLU A 102 -39.47 -12.96 47.12
C GLU A 102 -40.04 -14.16 46.35
N GLU A 103 -40.13 -14.05 45.02
CA GLU A 103 -39.98 -15.13 44.02
C GLU A 103 -40.55 -14.66 42.66
N LYS A 104 -39.82 -13.78 41.95
CA LYS A 104 -39.85 -13.59 40.46
C LYS A 104 -38.98 -12.42 39.94
N SER A 105 -38.02 -11.91 40.70
CA SER A 105 -37.20 -10.76 40.27
C SER A 105 -35.97 -11.12 39.43
N LEU A 106 -35.58 -12.40 39.31
CA LEU A 106 -34.43 -12.82 38.48
C LEU A 106 -34.67 -12.68 36.97
N ASP A 107 -35.90 -12.40 36.53
CA ASP A 107 -36.27 -12.52 35.12
C ASP A 107 -36.26 -11.17 34.36
N ALA A 108 -36.34 -10.03 35.05
CA ALA A 108 -36.35 -8.70 34.39
C ALA A 108 -34.95 -8.20 34.03
N GLU A 109 -33.99 -8.43 34.94
CA GLU A 109 -32.61 -7.98 34.80
C GLU A 109 -31.84 -8.86 33.81
N GLU A 110 -32.05 -10.18 33.85
CA GLU A 110 -31.54 -11.10 32.82
C GLU A 110 -32.12 -10.83 31.43
N LYS A 111 -33.39 -10.44 31.33
CA LYS A 111 -34.02 -10.02 30.06
C LYS A 111 -33.43 -8.70 29.54
N ALA A 112 -33.15 -7.74 30.43
CA ALA A 112 -32.49 -6.49 30.06
C ALA A 112 -31.07 -6.75 29.53
N VAL A 113 -30.29 -7.61 30.21
CA VAL A 113 -28.95 -8.02 29.75
C VAL A 113 -29.03 -8.77 28.41
N ARG A 114 -29.97 -9.71 28.24
CA ARG A 114 -30.19 -10.39 26.94
C ARG A 114 -30.55 -9.41 25.83
N LEU A 115 -31.44 -8.46 26.10
CA LEU A 115 -31.84 -7.44 25.14
C LEU A 115 -30.65 -6.55 24.77
N GLN A 116 -29.83 -6.17 25.75
CA GLN A 116 -28.63 -5.38 25.54
C GLN A 116 -27.58 -6.14 24.73
N MET A 117 -27.40 -7.44 24.96
CA MET A 117 -26.52 -8.29 24.13
C MET A 117 -27.03 -8.42 22.69
N LEU A 118 -28.33 -8.58 22.49
CA LEU A 118 -28.95 -8.61 21.16
C LEU A 118 -28.78 -7.28 20.43
N LEU A 119 -29.04 -6.15 21.10
CA LEU A 119 -28.83 -4.82 20.55
C LEU A 119 -27.36 -4.57 20.20
N HIS A 120 -26.44 -4.93 21.08
CA HIS A 120 -25.01 -4.82 20.81
C HIS A 120 -24.60 -5.69 19.61
N GLY A 121 -25.16 -6.89 19.49
CA GLY A 121 -24.96 -7.80 18.37
C GLY A 121 -25.46 -7.22 17.04
N LEU A 122 -26.68 -6.70 17.03
CA LEU A 122 -27.31 -6.09 15.85
C LEU A 122 -26.56 -4.83 15.40
N ILE A 123 -26.21 -3.94 16.34
CA ILE A 123 -25.44 -2.73 16.03
C ILE A 123 -24.05 -3.09 15.52
N SER A 124 -23.37 -4.03 16.17
CA SER A 124 -22.05 -4.49 15.74
C SER A 124 -22.10 -5.15 14.36
N GLN A 125 -23.16 -5.91 14.06
CA GLN A 125 -23.36 -6.52 12.76
C GLN A 125 -23.63 -5.45 11.69
N ALA A 126 -24.54 -4.51 11.95
CA ALA A 126 -24.84 -3.41 11.03
C ALA A 126 -23.61 -2.54 10.73
N VAL A 127 -22.80 -2.21 11.75
CA VAL A 127 -21.56 -1.45 11.58
C VAL A 127 -20.51 -2.25 10.80
N ARG A 128 -20.38 -3.56 11.05
CA ARG A 128 -19.47 -4.42 10.28
C ARG A 128 -19.88 -4.50 8.81
N GLU A 129 -21.15 -4.75 8.53
CA GLU A 129 -21.68 -4.83 7.17
C GLU A 129 -21.51 -3.50 6.42
N ASN A 130 -21.82 -2.39 7.08
CA ASN A 130 -21.63 -1.05 6.52
C ASN A 130 -20.15 -0.76 6.21
N ASN A 131 -19.23 -1.09 7.12
CA ASN A 131 -17.80 -0.90 6.89
C ASN A 131 -17.25 -1.76 5.74
N VAL A 132 -17.72 -3.01 5.61
CA VAL A 132 -17.35 -3.89 4.49
C VAL A 132 -17.84 -3.29 3.17
N GLU A 133 -19.08 -2.82 3.14
CA GLU A 133 -19.67 -2.21 1.95
C GLU A 133 -18.97 -0.89 1.58
N LEU A 134 -18.70 -0.01 2.53
CA LEU A 134 -17.91 1.21 2.30
C LEU A 134 -16.51 0.88 1.77
N THR A 135 -15.83 -0.12 2.35
CA THR A 135 -14.50 -0.53 1.90
C THR A 135 -14.54 -1.07 0.48
N ARG A 136 -15.60 -1.82 0.12
CA ARG A 136 -15.83 -2.32 -1.23
C ARG A 136 -16.05 -1.16 -2.21
N GLN A 137 -16.90 -0.20 -1.86
CA GLN A 137 -17.17 0.98 -2.68
C GLN A 137 -15.91 1.82 -2.91
N ILE A 138 -15.15 2.11 -1.85
CA ILE A 138 -13.88 2.85 -1.94
C ILE A 138 -12.88 2.10 -2.83
N ARG A 139 -12.78 0.77 -2.69
CA ARG A 139 -11.92 -0.03 -3.56
C ARG A 139 -12.33 0.09 -5.03
N GLU A 140 -13.62 -0.03 -5.32
CA GLU A 140 -14.14 0.05 -6.69
C GLU A 140 -13.94 1.43 -7.31
N THR A 141 -14.10 2.51 -6.54
CA THR A 141 -13.85 3.87 -7.04
C THR A 141 -12.37 4.09 -7.31
N ILE A 142 -11.49 3.68 -6.40
CA ILE A 142 -10.04 3.84 -6.58
C ILE A 142 -9.53 3.03 -7.77
N VAL A 143 -9.97 1.77 -7.94
CA VAL A 143 -9.55 0.93 -9.07
C VAL A 143 -9.99 1.56 -10.39
N LYS A 144 -11.24 2.03 -10.49
CA LYS A 144 -11.73 2.70 -11.71
C LYS A 144 -10.96 3.98 -12.02
N GLU A 145 -10.65 4.78 -11.00
CA GLU A 145 -9.89 6.02 -11.17
C GLU A 145 -8.44 5.74 -11.59
N MET A 146 -7.79 4.76 -10.96
CA MET A 146 -6.44 4.32 -11.36
C MET A 146 -6.41 3.80 -12.80
N ASP A 147 -7.37 2.96 -13.19
CA ASP A 147 -7.48 2.46 -14.56
C ASP A 147 -7.69 3.60 -15.56
N TYR A 148 -8.53 4.58 -15.21
CA TYR A 148 -8.74 5.76 -16.03
C TYR A 148 -7.45 6.57 -16.20
N GLN A 149 -6.77 6.90 -15.09
CA GLN A 149 -5.51 7.63 -15.10
C GLN A 149 -4.42 6.89 -15.88
N PHE A 150 -4.34 5.56 -15.72
CA PHE A 150 -3.39 4.74 -16.46
C PHE A 150 -3.65 4.81 -17.97
N ARG A 151 -4.92 4.70 -18.42
CA ARG A 151 -5.27 4.84 -19.84
C ARG A 151 -4.94 6.23 -20.38
N VAL A 152 -5.25 7.29 -19.63
CA VAL A 152 -4.90 8.67 -20.03
C VAL A 152 -3.39 8.84 -20.17
N GLN A 153 -2.63 8.34 -19.19
CA GLN A 153 -1.18 8.41 -19.22
C GLN A 153 -0.58 7.61 -20.38
N GLU A 154 -1.12 6.42 -20.66
CA GLU A 154 -0.71 5.61 -21.80
C GLU A 154 -0.96 6.34 -23.12
N GLU A 155 -2.14 6.93 -23.33
CA GLU A 155 -2.44 7.73 -24.53
C GLU A 155 -1.50 8.94 -24.69
N GLU A 156 -1.19 9.65 -23.61
CA GLU A 156 -0.23 10.75 -23.66
C GLU A 156 1.18 10.29 -24.02
N THR A 157 1.63 9.17 -23.45
CA THR A 157 2.94 8.60 -23.79
C THR A 157 2.97 8.18 -25.26
N GLN A 158 1.91 7.55 -25.76
CA GLN A 158 1.79 7.19 -27.17
C GLN A 158 1.82 8.41 -28.08
N LYS A 159 1.15 9.51 -27.73
CA LYS A 159 1.21 10.77 -28.49
C LYS A 159 2.63 11.33 -28.54
N ARG A 160 3.35 11.33 -27.42
CA ARG A 160 4.76 11.77 -27.37
C ARG A 160 5.64 10.91 -28.27
N GLU A 161 5.42 9.59 -28.25
CA GLU A 161 6.13 8.67 -29.12
C GLU A 161 5.78 8.87 -30.60
N GLN A 162 4.51 9.10 -30.93
CA GLN A 162 4.07 9.42 -32.29
C GLN A 162 4.74 10.69 -32.82
N ILE A 163 4.73 11.78 -32.05
CA ILE A 163 5.40 13.03 -32.44
C ILE A 163 6.89 12.79 -32.66
N ARG A 164 7.52 11.97 -31.82
CA ARG A 164 8.93 11.61 -31.98
C ARG A 164 9.15 10.82 -33.27
N MET A 165 8.30 9.85 -33.57
CA MET A 165 8.35 9.05 -34.79
C MET A 165 8.14 9.92 -36.03
N GLU A 166 7.18 10.85 -36.02
CA GLU A 166 6.94 11.79 -37.13
C GLU A 166 8.17 12.65 -37.40
N LYS A 167 8.82 13.18 -36.35
CA LYS A 167 10.07 13.94 -36.50
C LYS A 167 11.20 13.10 -37.07
N GLU A 168 11.30 11.84 -36.64
CA GLU A 168 12.28 10.89 -37.19
C GLU A 168 11.98 10.59 -38.67
N GLU A 169 10.71 10.37 -39.04
CA GLU A 169 10.29 10.17 -40.42
C GLU A 169 10.56 11.39 -41.30
N GLU A 170 10.25 12.60 -40.83
CA GLU A 170 10.59 13.84 -41.54
C GLU A 170 12.10 13.99 -41.72
N HIS A 171 12.88 13.66 -40.69
CA HIS A 171 14.33 13.67 -40.76
C HIS A 171 14.85 12.69 -41.81
N PHE A 172 14.33 11.45 -41.82
CA PHE A 172 14.66 10.47 -42.86
C PHE A 172 14.18 10.89 -44.26
N ARG A 173 13.02 11.55 -44.36
CA ARG A 173 12.49 12.06 -45.63
C ARG A 173 13.39 13.15 -46.21
N LYS A 174 13.83 14.11 -45.39
CA LYS A 174 14.80 15.14 -45.78
C LYS A 174 16.14 14.53 -46.17
N LEU A 175 16.61 13.51 -45.44
CA LEU A 175 17.82 12.76 -45.79
C LEU A 175 17.69 12.08 -47.16
N ASP A 176 16.57 11.38 -47.42
CA ASP A 176 16.29 10.72 -48.69
C ASP A 176 16.15 11.71 -49.85
N GLU A 177 15.53 12.87 -49.62
CA GLU A 177 15.44 13.94 -50.60
C GLU A 177 16.83 14.51 -50.94
N ALA A 178 17.66 14.77 -49.93
CA ALA A 178 19.04 15.19 -50.12
C ALA A 178 19.84 14.13 -50.89
N LEU A 179 19.64 12.84 -50.59
CA LEU A 179 20.25 11.73 -51.34
C LEU A 179 19.81 11.70 -52.81
N ARG A 180 18.53 11.98 -53.12
CA ARG A 180 18.04 12.09 -54.51
C ARG A 180 18.64 13.29 -55.24
N GLN A 181 18.72 14.46 -54.59
CA GLN A 181 19.35 15.64 -55.17
C GLN A 181 20.83 15.38 -55.46
N TYR A 182 21.54 14.74 -54.51
CA TYR A 182 22.95 14.37 -54.68
C TYR A 182 23.14 13.33 -55.80
N ALA A 183 22.25 12.34 -55.91
CA ALA A 183 22.26 11.34 -56.98
C ALA A 183 21.95 11.95 -58.36
N GLY A 184 20.97 12.85 -58.46
CA GLY A 184 20.65 13.59 -59.68
C GLY A 184 21.76 14.54 -60.12
N ARG A 185 22.43 15.18 -59.16
CA ARG A 185 23.62 16.02 -59.40
C ARG A 185 24.80 15.17 -59.86
N LYS A 186 25.00 13.98 -59.27
CA LYS A 186 26.03 13.01 -59.68
C LYS A 186 25.76 12.40 -61.06
N GLY A 187 24.50 12.20 -61.44
CA GLY A 187 24.09 11.79 -62.79
C GLY A 187 24.35 12.86 -63.87
N ARG A 188 24.30 14.15 -63.51
CA ARG A 188 24.77 15.26 -64.38
C ARG A 188 26.30 15.39 -64.40
N ILE A 189 26.97 15.20 -63.25
CA ILE A 189 28.43 15.29 -63.14
C ILE A 189 29.13 14.07 -63.78
N SER A 190 28.50 12.90 -63.86
CA SER A 190 29.09 11.72 -64.50
C SER A 190 29.30 11.85 -66.01
N VAL A 191 28.74 12.88 -66.65
CA VAL A 191 28.97 13.22 -68.07
C VAL A 191 30.23 14.10 -68.24
N ALA A 192 30.72 14.74 -67.18
CA ALA A 192 31.94 15.55 -67.21
C ALA A 192 33.01 14.92 -66.31
N GLY A 193 34.07 14.38 -66.95
CA GLY A 193 35.12 13.58 -66.31
C GLY A 193 35.76 14.25 -65.09
N GLY A 194 35.95 13.46 -64.03
CA GLY A 194 36.72 13.83 -62.82
C GLY A 194 36.35 13.07 -61.54
N GLY A 195 35.15 12.47 -61.45
CA GLY A 195 34.60 12.01 -60.17
C GLY A 195 34.76 10.54 -59.78
N ARG A 196 35.67 9.76 -60.37
CA ARG A 196 35.72 8.29 -60.15
C ARG A 196 36.19 7.89 -58.75
N GLU A 197 37.18 8.57 -58.19
CA GLU A 197 37.70 8.27 -56.83
C GLU A 197 36.77 8.78 -55.73
N ALA A 198 36.28 10.03 -55.83
CA ALA A 198 35.29 10.57 -54.90
C ALA A 198 33.98 9.76 -54.90
N HIS A 199 33.57 9.23 -56.06
CA HIS A 199 32.41 8.33 -56.13
C HIS A 199 32.70 6.98 -55.44
N ARG A 200 33.93 6.46 -55.53
CA ARG A 200 34.32 5.19 -54.87
C ARG A 200 34.35 5.36 -53.35
N GLN A 201 34.95 6.44 -52.85
CA GLN A 201 35.01 6.77 -51.42
C GLN A 201 33.61 7.00 -50.83
N GLN A 202 32.75 7.80 -51.48
CA GLN A 202 31.36 7.97 -51.02
C GLN A 202 30.57 6.66 -51.02
N LYS A 203 30.83 5.76 -51.97
CA LYS A 203 30.14 4.46 -52.05
C LYS A 203 30.63 3.51 -50.94
N GLU A 204 31.89 3.59 -50.54
CA GLU A 204 32.42 2.88 -49.37
C GLU A 204 31.89 3.44 -48.06
N GLU A 205 31.83 4.77 -47.90
CA GLU A 205 31.21 5.42 -46.73
C GLU A 205 29.73 5.06 -46.58
N GLN A 206 28.94 5.12 -47.65
CA GLN A 206 27.54 4.70 -47.60
C GLN A 206 27.39 3.20 -47.25
N LYS A 207 28.32 2.36 -47.71
CA LYS A 207 28.32 0.93 -47.40
C LYS A 207 28.73 0.67 -45.94
N ALA A 208 29.66 1.45 -45.41
CA ALA A 208 30.05 1.43 -44.00
C ALA A 208 28.91 1.93 -43.10
N ALA A 209 28.24 3.03 -43.46
CA ALA A 209 27.09 3.56 -42.74
C ALA A 209 25.91 2.57 -42.71
N ARG A 210 25.60 1.92 -43.84
CA ARG A 210 24.56 0.85 -43.88
C ARG A 210 24.95 -0.35 -43.02
N LYS A 211 26.22 -0.74 -42.97
CA LYS A 211 26.69 -1.80 -42.07
C LYS A 211 26.56 -1.38 -40.60
N ALA A 212 26.97 -0.17 -40.24
CA ALA A 212 26.86 0.35 -38.89
C ALA A 212 25.39 0.42 -38.43
N ALA A 213 24.49 0.92 -39.28
CA ALA A 213 23.06 0.95 -39.00
C ALA A 213 22.45 -0.46 -38.85
N ALA A 214 22.92 -1.44 -39.63
CA ALA A 214 22.48 -2.83 -39.51
C ALA A 214 22.97 -3.49 -38.21
N VAL A 215 24.18 -3.18 -37.74
CA VAL A 215 24.70 -3.64 -36.45
C VAL A 215 23.91 -3.02 -35.31
N SER A 216 23.70 -1.71 -35.32
CA SER A 216 22.91 -1.00 -34.32
C SER A 216 21.46 -1.52 -34.24
N ARG A 217 20.81 -1.81 -35.39
CA ARG A 217 19.49 -2.45 -35.42
C ARG A 217 19.49 -3.86 -34.82
N LYS A 218 20.55 -4.66 -35.07
CA LYS A 218 20.68 -6.00 -34.51
C LYS A 218 20.90 -5.96 -33.00
N GLU A 219 21.70 -5.03 -32.50
CA GLU A 219 21.91 -4.81 -31.06
C GLU A 219 20.64 -4.34 -30.37
N ALA A 220 19.91 -3.37 -30.95
CA ALA A 220 18.62 -2.95 -30.44
C ALA A 220 17.59 -4.10 -30.42
N ALA A 221 17.57 -4.95 -31.45
CA ALA A 221 16.71 -6.13 -31.48
C ALA A 221 17.10 -7.18 -30.42
N ARG A 222 18.41 -7.34 -30.17
CA ARG A 222 18.93 -8.23 -29.10
C ARG A 222 18.56 -7.70 -27.72
N SER A 223 18.78 -6.42 -27.46
CA SER A 223 18.39 -5.75 -26.21
C SER A 223 16.89 -5.88 -25.96
N ARG A 224 16.03 -5.62 -26.96
CA ARG A 224 14.58 -5.83 -26.84
C ARG A 224 14.20 -7.28 -26.52
N ARG A 225 14.90 -8.26 -27.11
CA ARG A 225 14.68 -9.69 -26.80
C ARG A 225 15.11 -10.03 -25.38
N GLU A 226 16.21 -9.48 -24.90
CA GLU A 226 16.70 -9.65 -23.53
C GLU A 226 15.75 -9.00 -22.52
N SER A 227 15.30 -7.76 -22.75
CA SER A 227 14.27 -7.10 -21.92
C SER A 227 12.96 -7.91 -21.89
N ARG A 228 12.52 -8.44 -23.03
CA ARG A 228 11.31 -9.28 -23.09
C ARG A 228 11.47 -10.62 -22.37
N LYS A 229 12.68 -11.19 -22.35
CA LYS A 229 12.99 -12.38 -21.55
C LYS A 229 12.95 -12.06 -20.06
N LEU A 230 13.58 -10.97 -19.64
CA LEU A 230 13.59 -10.52 -18.25
C LEU A 230 12.16 -10.27 -17.74
N MET A 231 11.32 -9.58 -18.53
CA MET A 231 9.91 -9.35 -18.18
C MET A 231 9.13 -10.66 -17.99
N ARG A 232 9.38 -11.67 -18.84
CA ARG A 232 8.74 -12.99 -18.70
C ARG A 232 9.24 -13.74 -17.48
N GLU A 233 10.51 -13.59 -17.12
CA GLU A 233 11.09 -14.21 -15.93
C GLU A 233 10.55 -13.57 -14.65
N GLN A 234 10.48 -12.23 -14.60
CA GLN A 234 9.85 -11.48 -13.52
C GLN A 234 8.38 -11.86 -13.36
N ALA A 235 7.63 -12.00 -14.45
CA ALA A 235 6.24 -12.45 -14.39
C ALA A 235 6.09 -13.85 -13.77
N ARG A 236 6.97 -14.79 -14.14
CA ARG A 236 7.00 -16.14 -13.54
C ARG A 236 7.39 -16.12 -12.06
N GLU A 237 8.28 -15.21 -11.66
CA GLU A 237 8.68 -15.04 -10.27
C GLU A 237 7.55 -14.45 -9.42
N GLN A 238 6.84 -13.44 -9.94
CA GLN A 238 5.63 -12.92 -9.31
C GLN A 238 4.55 -13.99 -9.17
N GLU A 239 4.36 -14.83 -10.18
CA GLU A 239 3.40 -15.94 -10.12
C GLU A 239 3.81 -16.98 -9.06
N ARG A 240 5.11 -17.30 -8.93
CA ARG A 240 5.62 -18.17 -7.87
C ARG A 240 5.40 -17.58 -6.47
N GLN A 241 5.71 -16.30 -6.29
CA GLN A 241 5.46 -15.59 -5.03
C GLN A 241 3.97 -15.60 -4.68
N LYS A 242 3.10 -15.36 -5.67
CA LYS A 242 1.65 -15.43 -5.50
C LYS A 242 1.19 -16.83 -5.07
N GLN A 243 1.68 -17.88 -5.73
CA GLN A 243 1.36 -19.26 -5.34
C GLN A 243 1.87 -19.61 -3.94
N GLU A 244 3.04 -19.10 -3.55
CA GLU A 244 3.59 -19.32 -2.21
C GLU A 244 2.76 -18.61 -1.13
N GLN A 245 2.35 -17.36 -1.38
CA GLN A 245 1.40 -16.65 -0.52
C GLN A 245 0.05 -17.38 -0.42
N GLU A 246 -0.47 -17.90 -1.54
CA GLU A 246 -1.69 -18.73 -1.54
C GLU A 246 -1.52 -20.03 -0.73
N ARG A 247 -0.34 -20.66 -0.79
CA ARG A 247 -0.04 -21.85 0.05
C ARG A 247 0.04 -21.49 1.53
N GLN A 248 0.74 -20.41 1.88
CA GLN A 248 0.88 -19.95 3.26
C GLN A 248 -0.49 -19.58 3.85
N THR A 249 -1.33 -18.87 3.10
CA THR A 249 -2.70 -18.54 3.54
C THR A 249 -3.57 -19.79 3.69
N ARG A 250 -3.45 -20.79 2.79
CA ARG A 250 -4.14 -22.08 2.94
C ARG A 250 -3.68 -22.86 4.17
N GLU A 251 -2.38 -22.87 4.46
CA GLU A 251 -1.84 -23.53 5.64
C GLU A 251 -2.24 -22.84 6.94
N GLN A 252 -2.19 -21.50 6.97
CA GLN A 252 -2.71 -20.70 8.08
C GLN A 252 -4.19 -21.02 8.33
N ALA A 253 -5.02 -21.03 7.28
CA ALA A 253 -6.44 -21.40 7.40
C ALA A 253 -6.65 -22.84 7.89
N ARG A 254 -5.78 -23.79 7.52
CA ARG A 254 -5.80 -25.17 8.04
C ARG A 254 -5.40 -25.25 9.51
N GLN A 255 -4.38 -24.50 9.92
CA GLN A 255 -3.95 -24.43 11.31
C GLN A 255 -5.01 -23.79 12.21
N GLU A 256 -5.67 -22.72 11.75
CA GLU A 256 -6.80 -22.11 12.46
C GLU A 256 -7.98 -23.08 12.62
N LYS A 257 -8.31 -23.85 11.57
CA LYS A 257 -9.35 -24.89 11.65
C LYS A 257 -9.00 -26.01 12.63
N ARG A 258 -7.71 -26.35 12.79
CA ARG A 258 -7.24 -27.34 13.77
C ARG A 258 -7.24 -26.79 15.21
N LYS A 259 -6.98 -25.49 15.41
CA LYS A 259 -7.05 -24.85 16.73
C LYS A 259 -8.47 -24.62 17.24
N LYS A 260 -9.47 -24.62 16.34
CA LYS A 260 -10.90 -24.47 16.66
C LYS A 260 -11.62 -25.81 16.89
N LYS A 261 -10.92 -26.94 16.81
CA LYS A 261 -11.42 -28.29 17.05
C LYS A 261 -10.80 -28.85 18.32
#